data_AF-A0A1U7WQP7-F1
#
_entry.id   AF-A0A1U7WQP7-F1
#
_cell.length_a   1.000
_cell.length_b   1.000
_cell.length_c   1.000
_cell.angle_alpha   90.00
_cell.angle_beta   90.00
_cell.angle_gamma   90.00
#
_symmetry.space_group_name_H-M   'P 1'
#
loop_
_entity.id
_entity.type
_entity.pdbx_description
1 polymer ?
#
loop_
_entity_poly.entity_id
_entity_poly.type
_entity_poly.pdbx_seq_one_letter_code
_entity_poly.pdbx_strand_id
1 'polypeptide(L)'
;MLQSEIGPNNLKLRTTTHKLKLTFTQKTFVEETNDPSFHMNIFNLRPFHQLTNEHDVDETELLDVVGQVVTYEDVKTYNQGDDQSFLINVVLEDDQRNRIMATLWSELVDQIQHHLNESADEPLIVVFPHMKPQKYRGNYSVRSCWYQTKIWINSTLPQSIEFKSRLLAARQSNIE
;
A
#
# COMPACT_ATOMS: atom_id res chain seq x y z
N MET A 1 27.69 -16.44 -14.93
CA MET A 1 28.21 -15.36 -14.05
C MET A 1 27.09 -14.35 -13.93
N LEU A 2 26.63 -14.01 -12.73
CA LEU A 2 25.59 -12.99 -12.55
C LEU A 2 26.11 -11.67 -13.13
N GLN A 3 25.36 -11.08 -14.06
CA GLN A 3 25.71 -9.80 -14.71
C GLN A 3 25.32 -8.58 -13.85
N SER A 4 24.90 -8.82 -12.63
CA SER A 4 24.45 -7.86 -11.63
C SER A 4 25.25 -8.04 -10.34
N GLU A 5 25.46 -6.95 -9.61
CA GLU A 5 26.18 -6.97 -8.34
C GLU A 5 25.22 -7.30 -7.18
N ILE A 6 25.69 -8.12 -6.25
CA ILE A 6 24.96 -8.46 -5.02
C ILE A 6 25.71 -7.84 -3.85
N GLY A 7 25.01 -7.06 -3.03
CA GLY A 7 25.59 -6.40 -1.86
C GLY A 7 24.64 -6.36 -0.67
N PRO A 8 25.11 -5.91 0.50
CA PRO A 8 24.27 -5.81 1.69
C PRO A 8 23.19 -4.74 1.51
N ASN A 9 21.98 -5.05 1.98
CA ASN A 9 20.83 -4.14 2.00
C ASN A 9 20.88 -3.24 3.26
N ASN A 10 21.77 -2.25 3.24
CA ASN A 10 21.97 -1.30 4.32
C ASN A 10 21.18 0.02 4.12
N LEU A 11 20.08 -0.03 3.37
CA LEU A 11 19.24 1.15 3.16
C LEU A 11 18.57 1.56 4.48
N LYS A 12 18.45 2.88 4.71
CA LYS A 12 17.76 3.46 5.88
C LYS A 12 16.26 3.17 5.87
N LEU A 13 15.67 3.10 4.67
CA LEU A 13 14.30 2.64 4.44
C LEU A 13 14.38 1.36 3.63
N ARG A 14 13.84 0.28 4.17
CA ARG A 14 13.90 -1.05 3.54
C ARG A 14 12.55 -1.37 2.91
N THR A 15 12.55 -1.57 1.60
CA THR A 15 11.38 -2.05 0.85
C THR A 15 11.22 -3.57 0.92
N THR A 16 12.23 -4.28 1.45
CA THR A 16 12.24 -5.72 1.68
C THR A 16 13.06 -6.04 2.93
N THR A 17 12.67 -7.08 3.66
CA THR A 17 13.42 -7.62 4.80
C THR A 17 14.66 -8.41 4.38
N HIS A 18 14.82 -8.67 3.08
CA HIS A 18 15.96 -9.40 2.56
C HIS A 18 17.29 -8.66 2.82
N LYS A 19 18.30 -9.41 3.29
CA LYS A 19 19.61 -8.86 3.70
C LYS A 19 20.48 -8.42 2.52
N LEU A 20 20.14 -8.86 1.32
CA LEU A 20 20.89 -8.57 0.09
C LEU A 20 20.05 -7.73 -0.86
N LYS A 21 20.73 -6.82 -1.57
CA LYS A 21 20.19 -6.06 -2.70
C LYS A 21 20.92 -6.44 -3.97
N LEU A 22 20.23 -6.33 -5.10
CA LEU A 22 20.77 -6.54 -6.43
C LEU A 22 20.88 -5.17 -7.12
N THR A 23 22.06 -4.87 -7.67
CA THR A 23 22.33 -3.62 -8.38
C THR A 23 22.59 -3.94 -9.85
N PHE A 24 21.84 -3.29 -10.74
CA PHE A 24 22.09 -3.39 -12.18
C PHE A 24 23.37 -2.65 -12.53
N THR A 25 24.16 -3.28 -13.40
CA THR A 25 25.40 -2.73 -13.96
C THR A 25 25.21 -2.51 -15.45
N GLN A 26 26.18 -1.86 -16.10
CA GLN A 26 26.19 -1.74 -17.56
C GLN A 26 26.21 -3.08 -18.30
N LYS A 27 26.54 -4.18 -17.61
CA LYS A 27 26.56 -5.53 -18.17
C LYS A 27 25.24 -6.26 -17.94
N THR A 28 24.33 -5.73 -17.13
CA THR A 28 23.05 -6.37 -16.84
C THR A 28 22.15 -6.33 -18.06
N PHE A 29 21.72 -7.50 -18.52
CA PHE A 29 20.68 -7.64 -19.53
C PHE A 29 19.32 -7.90 -18.86
N VAL A 30 18.28 -7.26 -19.36
CA VAL A 30 16.89 -7.43 -18.90
C VAL A 30 16.06 -7.83 -20.10
N GLU A 31 15.38 -8.95 -19.99
CA GLU A 31 14.46 -9.47 -21.01
C GLU A 31 13.11 -9.73 -20.35
N GLU A 32 12.04 -9.29 -21.00
CA GLU A 32 10.67 -9.56 -20.55
C GLU A 32 10.34 -11.04 -20.78
N THR A 33 9.71 -11.67 -19.79
CA THR A 33 9.31 -13.07 -19.88
C THR A 33 7.92 -13.27 -19.30
N ASN A 34 7.18 -14.19 -19.91
CA ASN A 34 5.87 -14.63 -19.44
C ASN A 34 6.01 -16.07 -18.95
N ASP A 35 6.19 -16.23 -17.64
CA ASP A 35 6.23 -17.53 -16.99
C ASP A 35 4.94 -17.74 -16.18
N PRO A 36 4.02 -18.61 -16.62
CA PRO A 36 2.79 -18.91 -15.89
C PRO A 36 3.02 -19.50 -14.50
N SER A 37 4.21 -20.05 -14.23
CA SER A 37 4.56 -20.60 -12.92
C SER A 37 5.04 -19.52 -11.93
N PHE A 38 5.31 -18.30 -12.40
CA PHE A 38 5.70 -17.20 -11.55
C PHE A 38 4.51 -16.68 -10.75
N HIS A 39 4.51 -16.93 -9.44
CA HIS A 39 3.45 -16.47 -8.55
C HIS A 39 3.53 -14.94 -8.37
N MET A 40 2.50 -14.24 -8.86
CA MET A 40 2.35 -12.77 -8.75
C MET A 40 1.91 -12.30 -7.35
N ASN A 41 2.41 -12.96 -6.29
CA ASN A 41 2.22 -12.57 -4.90
C ASN A 41 3.34 -11.62 -4.48
N ILE A 42 3.27 -10.38 -5.00
CA ILE A 42 4.34 -9.39 -4.89
C ILE A 42 4.25 -8.50 -3.65
N PHE A 43 3.15 -8.57 -2.89
CA PHE A 43 2.93 -7.77 -1.69
C PHE A 43 3.14 -8.60 -0.42
N ASN A 44 3.74 -7.99 0.60
CA ASN A 44 3.79 -8.53 1.96
C ASN A 44 2.70 -7.88 2.82
N LEU A 45 1.44 -8.23 2.53
CA LEU A 45 0.26 -7.62 3.13
C LEU A 45 0.22 -7.85 4.65
N ARG A 46 0.00 -6.77 5.41
CA ARG A 46 -0.13 -6.80 6.87
C ARG A 46 -1.57 -6.59 7.31
N PRO A 47 -2.15 -7.49 8.14
CA PRO A 47 -3.46 -7.28 8.74
C PRO A 47 -3.50 -6.04 9.64
N PHE A 48 -4.62 -5.32 9.67
CA PHE A 48 -4.71 -4.05 10.41
C PHE A 48 -4.52 -4.24 11.92
N HIS A 49 -5.01 -5.35 12.49
CA HIS A 49 -4.83 -5.63 13.91
C HIS A 49 -3.35 -5.77 14.33
N GLN A 50 -2.47 -6.19 13.42
CA GLN A 50 -1.02 -6.25 13.70
C GLN A 50 -0.43 -4.85 13.80
N LEU A 51 -0.94 -3.92 12.98
CA LEU A 51 -0.52 -2.51 13.00
C LEU A 51 -0.95 -1.82 14.29
N THR A 52 -2.17 -2.08 14.77
CA THR A 52 -2.76 -1.35 15.91
C THR A 52 -2.31 -1.85 17.28
N ASN A 53 -1.81 -3.09 17.38
CA ASN A 53 -1.48 -3.74 18.65
C ASN A 53 -0.04 -3.51 19.11
N GLU A 54 0.85 -3.04 18.24
CA GLU A 54 2.23 -2.76 18.61
C GLU A 54 2.28 -1.60 19.62
N HIS A 55 3.18 -1.63 20.60
CA HIS A 55 3.31 -0.52 21.57
C HIS A 55 4.02 0.69 20.96
N ASP A 56 5.01 0.42 20.11
CA ASP A 56 5.77 1.39 19.33
C ASP A 56 5.70 1.04 17.85
N VAL A 57 5.66 2.08 17.02
CA VAL A 57 5.73 1.95 15.57
C VAL A 57 7.19 1.96 15.15
N ASP A 58 7.67 0.93 14.45
CA ASP A 58 8.95 1.01 13.74
C ASP A 58 8.77 1.90 12.49
N GLU A 59 9.11 3.19 12.61
CA GLU A 59 9.03 4.14 11.50
C GLU A 59 10.04 3.86 10.35
N THR A 60 10.93 2.88 10.53
CA THR A 60 11.92 2.46 9.52
C THR A 60 11.41 1.31 8.64
N GLU A 61 10.37 0.59 9.08
CA GLU A 61 9.71 -0.46 8.29
C GLU A 61 8.65 0.15 7.35
N LEU A 62 8.61 -0.35 6.12
CA LEU A 62 7.57 -0.04 5.15
C LEU A 62 6.67 -1.26 5.02
N LEU A 63 5.36 -1.03 5.04
CA LEU A 63 4.35 -2.09 5.16
C LEU A 63 3.39 -2.03 3.98
N ASP A 64 2.95 -3.18 3.50
CA ASP A 64 1.95 -3.24 2.44
C ASP A 64 0.57 -3.42 3.08
N VAL A 65 -0.38 -2.57 2.69
CA VAL A 65 -1.76 -2.63 3.20
C VAL A 65 -2.75 -2.85 2.07
N VAL A 66 -3.77 -3.66 2.31
CA VAL A 66 -4.92 -3.84 1.44
C VAL A 66 -6.18 -3.50 2.21
N GLY A 67 -7.12 -2.81 1.58
CA GLY A 67 -8.39 -2.49 2.21
C GLY A 67 -9.40 -1.96 1.21
N GLN A 68 -10.66 -1.98 1.61
CA GLN A 68 -11.70 -1.24 0.91
C GLN A 68 -11.71 0.21 1.39
N VAL A 69 -11.76 1.17 0.48
CA VAL A 69 -12.06 2.56 0.84
C VAL A 69 -13.52 2.68 1.25
N VAL A 70 -13.79 3.11 2.48
CA VAL A 70 -15.15 3.25 3.03
C VAL A 70 -15.57 4.70 3.27
N THR A 71 -14.61 5.60 3.43
CA THR A 71 -14.83 7.05 3.49
C THR A 71 -13.52 7.79 3.23
N TYR A 72 -13.60 9.08 2.93
CA TYR A 72 -12.46 9.95 2.69
C TYR A 72 -12.78 11.39 3.11
N GLU A 73 -11.74 12.15 3.42
CA GLU A 73 -11.83 13.59 3.68
C GLU A 73 -11.65 14.40 2.40
N ASP A 74 -12.01 15.69 2.45
CA ASP A 74 -11.67 16.62 1.38
C ASP A 74 -10.16 16.72 1.15
N VAL A 75 -9.77 16.90 -0.11
CA VAL A 75 -8.37 17.16 -0.49
C VAL A 75 -7.91 18.45 0.17
N LYS A 76 -6.81 18.37 0.92
CA LYS A 76 -6.17 19.54 1.55
C LYS A 76 -4.95 19.95 0.74
N THR A 77 -4.82 21.27 0.55
CA THR A 77 -3.66 21.87 -0.09
C THR A 77 -2.66 22.31 0.98
N TYR A 78 -1.40 21.96 0.78
CA TYR A 78 -0.28 22.31 1.66
C TYR A 78 0.77 23.07 0.85
N ASN A 79 0.98 24.34 1.19
CA ASN A 79 1.96 25.19 0.53
C ASN A 79 3.25 25.23 1.35
N GLN A 80 4.36 24.84 0.75
CA GLN A 80 5.70 24.94 1.34
C GLN A 80 6.56 25.85 0.47
N GLY A 81 6.50 27.16 0.73
CA GLY A 81 7.13 28.16 -0.13
C GLY A 81 6.40 28.25 -1.47
N ASP A 82 7.15 28.07 -2.57
CA ASP A 82 6.60 28.06 -3.93
C ASP A 82 6.05 26.68 -4.34
N ASP A 83 6.34 25.63 -3.57
CA ASP A 83 5.87 24.27 -3.84
C ASP A 83 4.50 24.02 -3.21
N GLN A 84 3.55 23.59 -4.04
CA GLN A 84 2.22 23.19 -3.62
C GLN A 84 2.11 21.65 -3.62
N SER A 85 1.75 21.08 -2.47
CA SER A 85 1.49 19.65 -2.30
C SER A 85 0.02 19.41 -1.92
N PHE A 86 -0.55 18.33 -2.41
CA PHE A 86 -1.92 17.92 -2.07
C PHE A 86 -1.87 16.71 -1.14
N LEU A 87 -2.86 16.60 -0.26
CA LEU A 87 -3.05 15.40 0.55
C LEU A 87 -4.54 15.05 0.70
N ILE A 88 -4.81 13.76 0.81
CA ILE A 88 -6.14 13.23 1.15
C ILE A 88 -6.01 12.17 2.22
N ASN A 89 -6.95 12.15 3.16
CA ASN A 89 -7.10 11.07 4.12
C ASN A 89 -8.21 10.15 3.64
N VAL A 90 -7.89 8.87 3.45
CA VAL A 90 -8.87 7.83 3.15
C VAL A 90 -8.95 6.85 4.32
N VAL A 91 -10.13 6.31 4.60
CA VAL A 91 -10.32 5.28 5.61
C VAL A 91 -10.47 3.95 4.90
N LEU A 92 -9.58 3.02 5.25
CA LEU A 92 -9.59 1.65 4.75
C LEU A 92 -10.26 0.74 5.77
N GLU A 93 -11.08 -0.18 5.29
CA GLU A 93 -11.68 -1.27 6.07
C GLU A 93 -11.17 -2.63 5.56
N ASP A 94 -10.78 -3.52 6.47
CA ASP A 94 -10.40 -4.89 6.14
C ASP A 94 -11.60 -5.87 6.19
N ASP A 95 -11.39 -7.14 5.85
CA ASP A 95 -12.42 -8.17 5.90
C ASP A 95 -12.88 -8.56 7.32
N GLN A 96 -12.25 -7.96 8.35
CA GLN A 96 -12.58 -8.12 9.77
C GLN A 96 -13.25 -6.87 10.35
N ARG A 97 -13.59 -5.87 9.51
CA ARG A 97 -14.15 -4.57 9.88
C ARG A 97 -13.24 -3.68 10.72
N ASN A 98 -11.95 -4.00 10.79
CA ASN A 98 -10.98 -3.07 11.36
C ASN A 98 -10.78 -1.92 10.38
N ARG A 99 -10.57 -0.72 10.93
CA ARG A 99 -10.36 0.49 10.13
C ARG A 99 -9.01 1.11 10.42
N ILE A 100 -8.37 1.59 9.36
CA ILE A 100 -7.15 2.40 9.46
C ILE A 100 -7.24 3.60 8.54
N MET A 101 -6.74 4.74 9.01
CA MET A 101 -6.61 5.93 8.19
C MET A 101 -5.31 5.85 7.37
N ALA A 102 -5.42 6.13 6.08
CA ALA A 102 -4.30 6.24 5.16
C ALA A 102 -4.21 7.68 4.61
N THR A 103 -3.08 8.34 4.86
CA THR A 103 -2.78 9.68 4.33
C THR A 103 -1.98 9.55 3.04
N LEU A 104 -2.53 10.00 1.93
CA LEU A 104 -1.91 9.97 0.60
C LEU A 104 -1.48 11.37 0.19
N TRP A 105 -0.31 11.49 -0.43
CA TRP A 105 0.27 12.76 -0.84
C TRP A 105 0.49 12.84 -2.36
N SER A 106 0.34 14.06 -2.87
CA SER A 106 0.72 14.46 -4.23
C SER A 106 0.09 13.56 -5.30
N GLU A 107 0.89 12.93 -6.16
CA GLU A 107 0.45 12.09 -7.28
C GLU A 107 -0.56 10.99 -6.89
N LEU A 108 -0.48 10.46 -5.66
CA LEU A 108 -1.42 9.45 -5.18
C LEU A 108 -2.84 10.00 -4.98
N VAL A 109 -2.96 11.30 -4.70
CA VAL A 109 -4.26 11.99 -4.62
C VAL A 109 -4.93 11.96 -5.99
N ASP A 110 -4.20 12.37 -7.04
CA ASP A 110 -4.72 12.42 -8.41
C ASP A 110 -5.15 11.04 -8.91
N GLN A 111 -4.38 9.99 -8.58
CA GLN A 111 -4.68 8.62 -8.99
C GLN A 111 -5.96 8.05 -8.34
N ILE A 112 -6.22 8.35 -7.07
CA ILE A 112 -7.39 7.81 -6.37
C ILE A 112 -8.65 8.66 -6.55
N GLN A 113 -8.51 9.98 -6.71
CA GLN A 113 -9.62 10.94 -6.62
C GLN A 113 -10.74 10.66 -7.64
N HIS A 114 -10.40 10.23 -8.85
CA HIS A 114 -11.42 9.86 -9.84
C HIS A 114 -12.33 8.73 -9.32
N HIS A 115 -11.72 7.68 -8.77
CA HIS A 115 -12.40 6.49 -8.26
C HIS A 115 -13.21 6.74 -6.99
N LEU A 116 -12.86 7.77 -6.19
CA LEU A 116 -13.60 8.15 -4.98
C LEU A 116 -14.94 8.84 -5.29
N ASN A 117 -15.04 9.48 -6.45
CA ASN A 117 -16.22 10.23 -6.88
C ASN A 117 -17.20 9.37 -7.71
N GLU A 118 -16.79 8.16 -8.09
CA GLU A 118 -17.64 7.24 -8.82
C GLU A 118 -18.66 6.61 -7.86
N SER A 119 -19.94 6.69 -8.21
CA SER A 119 -20.97 5.88 -7.54
C SER A 119 -20.76 4.43 -7.93
N ALA A 120 -20.19 3.63 -7.02
CA ALA A 120 -19.84 2.24 -7.33
C ALA A 120 -20.81 1.26 -6.66
N ASP A 121 -21.44 0.41 -7.48
CA ASP A 121 -22.09 -0.84 -7.04
C ASP A 121 -21.05 -1.85 -6.48
N GLU A 122 -19.77 -1.66 -6.82
CA GLU A 122 -18.67 -2.51 -6.39
C GLU A 122 -17.79 -1.86 -5.30
N PRO A 123 -17.20 -2.65 -4.39
CA PRO A 123 -16.27 -2.14 -3.39
C PRO A 123 -14.99 -1.61 -4.06
N LEU A 124 -14.61 -0.36 -3.75
CA LEU A 124 -13.32 0.22 -4.13
C LEU A 124 -12.19 -0.39 -3.29
N ILE A 125 -11.47 -1.37 -3.85
CA ILE A 125 -10.37 -2.05 -3.18
C ILE A 125 -9.04 -1.45 -3.63
N VAL A 126 -8.20 -1.14 -2.65
CA VAL A 126 -6.88 -0.55 -2.90
C VAL A 126 -5.79 -1.35 -2.19
N VAL A 127 -4.64 -1.51 -2.87
CA VAL A 127 -3.39 -1.97 -2.26
C VAL A 127 -2.39 -0.83 -2.27
N PHE A 128 -1.88 -0.47 -1.10
CA PHE A 128 -0.79 0.48 -0.94
C PHE A 128 0.47 -0.25 -0.46
N PRO A 129 1.38 -0.62 -1.36
CA PRO A 129 2.69 -1.08 -0.98
C PRO A 129 3.51 0.05 -0.32
N HIS A 130 4.43 -0.37 0.55
CA HIS A 130 5.46 0.48 1.15
C HIS A 130 4.94 1.72 1.88
N MET A 131 3.86 1.58 2.63
CA MET A 131 3.32 2.63 3.49
C MET A 131 4.14 2.76 4.77
N LYS A 132 4.27 3.99 5.26
CA LYS A 132 4.88 4.27 6.57
C LYS A 132 3.82 4.18 7.65
N PRO A 133 3.99 3.32 8.67
CA PRO A 133 3.15 3.37 9.85
C PRO A 133 3.37 4.69 10.61
N GLN A 134 2.32 5.19 11.25
CA GLN A 134 2.34 6.41 12.04
C GLN A 134 1.38 6.28 13.23
N LYS A 135 1.85 6.63 14.43
CA LYS A 135 1.02 6.74 15.62
C LYS A 135 0.88 8.20 16.03
N TYR A 136 -0.35 8.71 16.07
CA TYR A 136 -0.63 10.06 16.52
C TYR A 136 -1.69 10.05 17.62
N ARG A 137 -1.33 10.53 18.81
CA ARG A 137 -2.21 10.57 19.99
C ARG A 137 -2.89 9.23 20.31
N GLY A 138 -2.17 8.12 20.14
CA GLY A 138 -2.67 6.77 20.37
C GLY A 138 -3.43 6.15 19.18
N ASN A 139 -3.74 6.91 18.14
CA ASN A 139 -4.36 6.38 16.93
C ASN A 139 -3.30 5.94 15.92
N TYR A 140 -3.45 4.72 15.43
CA TYR A 140 -2.64 4.16 14.36
C TYR A 140 -3.19 4.58 13.00
N SER A 141 -2.27 4.95 12.13
CA SER A 141 -2.53 5.35 10.75
C SER A 141 -1.34 4.96 9.89
N VAL A 142 -1.51 5.03 8.59
CA VAL A 142 -0.42 4.87 7.63
C VAL A 142 -0.35 6.09 6.74
N ARG A 143 0.85 6.43 6.28
CA ARG A 143 1.04 7.52 5.31
C ARG A 143 1.90 7.07 4.15
N SER A 144 1.67 7.66 2.98
CA SER A 144 2.50 7.40 1.82
C SER A 144 3.95 7.82 2.06
N CYS A 145 4.89 7.01 1.61
CA CYS A 145 6.31 7.31 1.58
C CYS A 145 6.70 7.86 0.20
N TRP A 146 7.24 9.09 0.15
CA TRP A 146 7.61 9.76 -1.10
C TRP A 146 8.40 8.87 -2.06
N TYR A 147 7.91 8.73 -3.29
CA TYR A 147 8.50 7.93 -4.37
C TYR A 147 8.53 6.41 -4.16
N GLN A 148 8.25 5.89 -2.96
CA GLN A 148 8.18 4.44 -2.73
C GLN A 148 6.76 3.89 -2.80
N THR A 149 5.80 4.57 -2.17
CA THR A 149 4.40 4.13 -2.18
C THR A 149 3.82 4.23 -3.58
N LYS A 150 3.13 3.16 -3.99
CA LYS A 150 2.28 3.11 -5.18
C LYS A 150 0.84 2.80 -4.75
N ILE A 151 -0.10 2.89 -5.68
CA ILE A 151 -1.49 2.49 -5.46
C ILE A 151 -1.91 1.51 -6.56
N TRP A 152 -2.56 0.44 -6.15
CA TRP A 152 -3.20 -0.51 -7.04
C TRP A 152 -4.70 -0.51 -6.75
N ILE A 153 -5.50 -0.04 -7.70
CA ILE A 153 -6.95 0.09 -7.55
C ILE A 153 -7.61 -1.07 -8.27
N ASN A 154 -8.50 -1.80 -7.58
CA ASN A 154 -9.25 -2.94 -8.11
C ASN A 154 -8.40 -3.90 -8.94
N SER A 155 -7.18 -4.15 -8.46
CA SER A 155 -6.19 -4.95 -9.18
C SER A 155 -6.64 -6.40 -9.33
N THR A 156 -6.30 -7.01 -10.47
CA THR A 156 -6.52 -8.43 -10.76
C THR A 156 -5.40 -9.32 -10.23
N LEU A 157 -4.49 -8.78 -9.41
CA LEU A 157 -3.48 -9.58 -8.73
C LEU A 157 -4.12 -10.57 -7.75
N PRO A 158 -3.56 -11.78 -7.57
CA PRO A 158 -4.18 -12.82 -6.75
C PRO A 158 -4.55 -12.35 -5.34
N GLN A 159 -3.66 -11.60 -4.70
CA GLN A 159 -3.85 -11.10 -3.33
C GLN A 159 -5.03 -10.10 -3.22
N SER A 160 -5.28 -9.29 -4.26
CA SER A 160 -6.40 -8.35 -4.33
C SER A 160 -7.73 -9.09 -4.55
N ILE A 161 -7.73 -10.10 -5.44
CA ILE A 161 -8.90 -10.96 -5.70
C ILE A 161 -9.28 -11.77 -4.45
N GLU A 162 -8.29 -12.33 -3.76
CA GLU A 162 -8.49 -13.07 -2.51
C GLU A 162 -9.09 -12.17 -1.43
N PHE A 163 -8.56 -10.95 -1.26
CA PHE A 163 -9.11 -9.97 -0.34
C PHE A 163 -10.56 -9.61 -0.68
N LYS A 164 -10.86 -9.33 -1.97
CA LYS A 164 -12.24 -9.05 -2.43
C LYS A 164 -13.19 -10.19 -2.07
N SER A 165 -12.76 -11.44 -2.29
CA SER A 165 -13.56 -12.63 -1.99
C SER A 165 -13.86 -12.75 -0.50
N ARG A 166 -12.85 -12.56 0.37
CA ARG A 166 -13.03 -12.57 1.83
C ARG A 166 -13.96 -11.45 2.31
N LEU A 167 -13.78 -10.25 1.78
CA LEU A 167 -14.61 -9.08 2.10
C LEU A 167 -16.09 -9.33 1.76
N LEU A 168 -16.37 -9.90 0.58
CA LEU A 168 -17.75 -10.20 0.15
C LEU A 168 -18.37 -11.33 0.99
N ALA A 169 -17.60 -12.38 1.30
CA ALA A 169 -18.06 -13.47 2.16
C ALA A 169 -18.42 -12.96 3.57
N ALA A 170 -17.58 -12.11 4.16
CA ALA A 170 -17.81 -11.50 5.46
C ALA A 170 -19.08 -10.62 5.46
N ARG A 171 -19.46 -10.00 4.34
CA ARG A 171 -20.72 -9.24 4.25
C ARG A 171 -21.95 -10.14 4.25
N GLN A 172 -21.89 -11.26 3.53
CA GLN A 172 -23.01 -12.20 3.40
C GLN A 172 -23.33 -12.91 4.72
N SER A 173 -22.29 -13.33 5.47
CA SER A 173 -22.46 -13.98 6.78
C SER A 173 -23.08 -13.09 7.86
N ASN A 174 -23.22 -11.78 7.59
CA ASN A 174 -23.81 -10.81 8.51
C ASN A 174 -25.25 -10.44 8.15
N ILE A 175 -25.79 -10.99 7.06
CA ILE A 175 -27.18 -10.82 6.63
C ILE A 175 -28.05 -12.01 7.09
N GLU A 176 -27.41 -13.14 7.42
CA GLU A 176 -28.01 -14.30 8.10
C GLU A 176 -28.00 -14.12 9.63
#